data_AF-A0A067R5B0-F1
#
_entry.id   AF-A0A067R5B0-F1
#
_cell.length_a   1.000
_cell.length_b   1.000
_cell.length_c   1.000
_cell.angle_alpha   90.00
_cell.angle_beta   90.00
_cell.angle_gamma   90.00
#
_symmetry.space_group_name_H-M   'P 1'
#
loop_
_entity.id
_entity.type
_entity.pdbx_description
1 polymer ?
#
loop_
_entity_poly.entity_id
_entity_poly.type
_entity_poly.pdbx_seq_one_letter_code
_entity_poly.pdbx_strand_id
1 'polypeptide(L)'
;MEVGLTDHGGNHVKFTFGDDPVSMVELPEILFQEEKDSYDLTTKLKFLSVLAQLNNKAVLTKALCHITEVVSGPLVTALEQRKATNVKKYEELLQEKQKLISLKSCS
;
A
#
# COMPACT_ATOMS: atom_id res chain seq x y z
N MET A 1 -7.16 2.91 -8.18
CA MET A 1 -7.72 2.88 -6.81
C MET A 1 -7.21 4.11 -6.08
N GLU A 2 -8.06 4.85 -5.37
CA GLU A 2 -7.68 6.09 -4.66
C GLU A 2 -7.43 5.79 -3.18
N VAL A 3 -6.28 6.21 -2.64
CA VAL A 3 -6.03 6.25 -1.19
C VAL A 3 -5.81 7.69 -0.78
N GLY A 4 -6.65 8.15 0.14
CA GLY A 4 -6.52 9.46 0.77
C GLY A 4 -5.66 9.33 2.02
N LEU A 5 -4.49 9.96 2.02
CA LEU A 5 -3.73 10.21 3.24
C LEU A 5 -4.01 11.64 3.70
N THR A 6 -4.00 11.87 5.00
CA THR A 6 -4.13 13.22 5.55
C THR A 6 -2.79 13.60 6.16
N ASP A 7 -2.17 14.68 5.69
CA ASP A 7 -0.92 15.16 6.26
C ASP A 7 -1.13 15.75 7.67
N HIS A 8 -0.03 16.05 8.37
CA HIS A 8 -0.08 16.63 9.72
C HIS A 8 -0.67 18.04 9.78
N GLY A 9 -0.87 18.71 8.63
CA GLY A 9 -1.57 19.99 8.50
C GLY A 9 -3.07 19.85 8.21
N GLY A 10 -3.59 18.63 8.10
CA GLY A 10 -5.00 18.37 7.79
C GLY A 10 -5.32 18.38 6.28
N ASN A 11 -4.31 18.43 5.40
CA ASN A 11 -4.54 18.37 3.96
C ASN A 11 -4.71 16.91 3.51
N HIS A 12 -5.77 16.67 2.74
CA HIS A 12 -6.00 15.39 2.09
C HIS A 12 -5.11 15.26 0.85
N VAL A 13 -4.09 14.41 0.94
CA VAL A 13 -3.25 13.98 -0.17
C VAL A 13 -3.89 12.76 -0.82
N LYS A 14 -4.32 12.92 -2.08
CA LYS A 14 -4.87 11.82 -2.88
C LYS A 14 -3.75 11.11 -3.65
N PHE A 15 -3.55 9.83 -3.34
CA PHE A 15 -2.73 8.94 -4.15
C PHE A 15 -3.64 8.13 -5.07
N THR A 16 -3.50 8.35 -6.38
CA THR A 16 -4.05 7.46 -7.39
C THR A 16 -3.05 6.36 -7.63
N PHE A 17 -3.38 5.14 -7.22
CA PHE A 17 -2.59 3.98 -7.57
C PHE A 17 -2.66 3.74 -9.07
N GLY A 18 -1.55 3.97 -9.77
CA GLY A 18 -1.38 3.70 -11.20
C GLY A 18 -1.34 2.21 -11.52
N ASP A 19 -1.30 1.87 -12.80
CA ASP A 19 -1.41 0.49 -13.30
C ASP A 19 -0.21 -0.42 -12.96
N ASP A 20 0.90 0.13 -12.47
CA ASP A 20 2.10 -0.63 -12.13
C ASP A 20 2.03 -1.19 -10.68
N PRO A 21 1.96 -2.51 -10.50
CA PRO A 21 1.95 -3.14 -9.17
C PRO A 21 3.26 -2.92 -8.39
N VAL A 22 4.39 -2.74 -9.10
CA VAL A 22 5.72 -2.74 -8.49
C VAL A 22 5.95 -1.44 -7.71
N SER A 23 5.72 -0.29 -8.35
CA SER A 23 5.76 1.00 -7.68
C SER A 23 4.76 1.14 -6.52
N MET A 24 3.67 0.37 -6.54
CA MET A 24 2.64 0.42 -5.50
C MET A 24 3.06 -0.26 -4.20
N VAL A 25 3.81 -1.37 -4.29
CA VAL A 25 4.25 -2.14 -3.12
C VAL A 25 5.47 -1.52 -2.43
N GLU A 26 6.19 -0.62 -3.11
CA GLU A 26 7.33 0.11 -2.54
C GLU A 26 6.89 1.22 -1.58
N LEU A 27 5.72 1.83 -1.79
CA LEU A 27 5.28 3.00 -1.01
C LEU A 27 5.23 2.75 0.52
N PRO A 28 4.65 1.65 1.03
CA PRO A 28 4.69 1.36 2.48
C PRO A 28 6.11 1.28 3.04
N GLU A 29 7.06 0.74 2.25
CA GLU A 29 8.45 0.59 2.66
C GLU A 29 9.19 1.93 2.66
N ILE A 30 8.93 2.79 1.67
CA ILE A 30 9.43 4.17 1.64
C ILE A 30 8.95 4.95 2.87
N LEU A 31 7.65 4.92 3.17
CA LEU A 31 7.08 5.63 4.32
C LEU A 31 7.60 5.08 5.65
N PHE A 32 7.74 3.76 5.77
CA PHE A 32 8.36 3.13 6.94
C PHE A 32 9.80 3.62 7.14
N GLN A 33 10.58 3.69 6.06
CA GLN A 33 11.98 4.10 6.12
C GLN A 33 12.11 5.60 6.49
N GLU A 34 11.23 6.46 5.97
CA GLU A 34 11.20 7.89 6.31
C GLU A 34 10.93 8.12 7.81
N GLU A 35 9.96 7.40 8.39
CA GLU A 35 9.66 7.47 9.83
C GLU A 35 10.83 6.92 10.67
N LYS A 36 11.44 5.82 10.21
CA LYS A 36 12.59 5.22 10.89
C LYS A 36 13.81 6.14 10.88
N ASP A 37 14.12 6.75 9.74
CA ASP A 37 15.24 7.69 9.61
C ASP A 37 15.05 8.92 10.51
N SER A 38 13.81 9.40 10.59
CA SER A 38 13.42 10.49 11.50
C SER A 38 13.61 10.10 12.97
N TYR A 39 13.15 8.91 13.37
CA TYR A 39 13.38 8.38 14.72
C TYR A 39 14.87 8.21 15.03
N ASP A 40 15.62 7.61 14.11
CA ASP A 40 17.06 7.34 14.26
C ASP A 40 17.85 8.64 14.42
N LEU A 41 17.45 9.73 13.76
CA LEU A 41 18.02 11.05 13.99
C LEU A 41 17.86 11.50 15.45
N THR A 42 16.72 11.23 16.09
CA THR A 42 16.51 11.58 17.50
C THR A 42 17.40 10.79 18.45
N THR A 43 17.75 9.55 18.09
CA THR A 43 18.63 8.69 18.92
C THR A 43 20.08 9.18 18.95
N LYS A 44 20.49 9.99 17.96
CA LYS A 44 21.84 10.58 17.88
C LYS A 44 22.04 11.76 18.85
N LEU A 45 20.96 12.30 19.42
CA LEU A 45 21.03 13.40 20.36
C LEU A 45 21.60 12.92 21.71
N LYS A 46 22.71 13.53 22.13
CA LYS A 46 23.32 13.23 23.43
C LYS A 46 22.42 13.77 24.55
N PHE A 47 22.27 12.98 25.62
CA PHE A 47 21.55 13.33 26.86
C PHE A 47 20.02 13.43 26.76
N LEU A 48 19.38 12.65 25.88
CA LEU A 48 17.92 12.54 25.89
C LEU A 48 17.42 11.87 27.17
N SER A 49 16.46 12.49 27.86
CA SER A 49 15.85 11.88 29.04
C SER A 49 15.14 10.57 28.69
N VAL A 50 15.03 9.64 29.65
CA VAL A 50 14.33 8.36 29.44
C VAL A 50 12.88 8.59 29.03
N LEU A 51 12.22 9.62 29.58
CA LEU A 51 10.86 9.99 29.18
C LEU A 51 10.78 10.46 27.73
N ALA A 52 11.75 11.25 27.26
CA ALA A 52 11.81 11.67 25.87
C ALA A 52 12.07 10.48 24.94
N GLN A 53 12.93 9.53 25.32
CA GLN A 53 13.18 8.32 24.54
C GLN A 53 11.93 7.45 24.44
N LEU A 54 11.20 7.29 25.55
CA LEU A 54 9.93 6.54 25.58
C LEU A 54 8.88 7.22 24.69
N ASN A 55 8.75 8.55 24.78
CA ASN A 55 7.84 9.32 23.95
C ASN A 55 8.16 9.14 22.46
N ASN A 56 9.44 9.26 22.06
CA ASN A 56 9.84 9.09 20.66
C ASN A 56 9.52 7.68 20.14
N LYS A 57 9.69 6.64 20.98
CA LYS A 57 9.29 5.27 20.62
C LYS A 57 7.78 5.16 20.44
N ALA A 58 6.99 5.76 21.33
CA ALA A 58 5.53 5.75 21.22
C ALA A 58 5.05 6.48 19.96
N VAL A 59 5.68 7.61 19.61
CA VAL A 59 5.42 8.35 18.38
C VAL A 59 5.74 7.50 17.14
N LEU A 60 6.92 6.86 17.10
CA LEU A 60 7.27 5.95 16.00
C LEU A 60 6.24 4.82 15.88
N THR A 61 5.92 4.12 16.97
CA THR A 61 4.91 3.05 16.95
C THR A 61 3.57 3.55 16.40
N LYS A 62 3.12 4.75 16.81
CA LYS A 62 1.88 5.34 16.30
C LYS A 62 1.95 5.60 14.80
N ALA A 63 3.06 6.14 14.29
CA ALA A 63 3.25 6.38 12.87
C ALA A 63 3.25 5.07 12.05
N LEU A 64 3.94 4.03 12.54
CA LEU A 64 3.98 2.73 11.87
C LEU A 64 2.60 2.03 11.86
N CYS A 65 1.84 2.12 12.94
CA CYS A 65 0.45 1.65 12.97
C CYS A 65 -0.39 2.41 11.93
N HIS A 66 -0.26 3.73 11.85
CA HIS A 66 -0.98 4.54 10.89
C HIS A 66 -0.64 4.19 9.43
N ILE A 67 0.64 4.00 9.09
CA ILE A 67 1.05 3.53 7.75
C ILE A 67 0.40 2.18 7.44
N THR A 68 0.40 1.27 8.42
CA THR A 68 -0.20 -0.06 8.24
C THR A 68 -1.70 0.03 7.98
N GLU A 69 -2.43 0.79 8.79
CA GLU A 69 -3.88 0.90 8.74
C GLU A 69 -4.37 1.63 7.48
N VAL A 70 -3.68 2.69 7.06
CA VAL A 70 -4.16 3.59 6.00
C VAL A 70 -3.51 3.32 4.64
N VAL A 71 -2.31 2.73 4.60
CA VAL A 71 -1.62 2.42 3.34
C VAL A 71 -1.60 0.92 3.09
N SER A 72 -0.96 0.14 3.97
CA SER A 72 -0.71 -1.28 3.72
C SER A 72 -1.98 -2.12 3.69
N GLY A 73 -2.91 -1.90 4.63
CA GLY A 73 -4.18 -2.62 4.70
C GLY A 73 -5.04 -2.45 3.44
N PRO A 74 -5.33 -1.20 3.01
CA PRO A 74 -6.05 -0.95 1.77
C PRO A 74 -5.33 -1.51 0.54
N LEU A 75 -4.00 -1.40 0.47
CA LEU A 75 -3.21 -1.95 -0.63
C LEU A 75 -3.37 -3.48 -0.74
N VAL A 76 -3.23 -4.21 0.37
CA VAL A 76 -3.45 -5.67 0.39
C VAL A 76 -4.86 -6.02 -0.08
N THR A 77 -5.87 -5.34 0.49
CA THR A 77 -7.28 -5.55 0.12
C THR A 77 -7.50 -5.38 -1.38
N ALA A 78 -6.87 -4.37 -1.98
CA ALA A 78 -7.00 -4.10 -3.40
C ALA A 78 -6.31 -5.11 -4.30
N LEU A 79 -5.12 -5.57 -3.91
CA LEU A 79 -4.39 -6.60 -4.63
C LEU A 79 -5.17 -7.94 -4.60
N GLU A 80 -5.78 -8.27 -3.46
CA GLU A 80 -6.66 -9.44 -3.32
C GLU A 80 -7.90 -9.33 -4.21
N GLN A 81 -8.58 -8.18 -4.19
CA GLN A 81 -9.73 -7.92 -5.07
C GLN A 81 -9.34 -8.01 -6.55
N ARG A 82 -8.22 -7.40 -6.94
CA ARG A 82 -7.72 -7.45 -8.33
C ARG A 82 -7.39 -8.88 -8.76
N LYS A 83 -6.79 -9.68 -7.87
CA LYS A 83 -6.56 -11.10 -8.13
C LYS A 83 -7.88 -11.84 -8.38
N ALA A 84 -8.88 -11.64 -7.52
CA ALA A 84 -10.19 -12.26 -7.68
C ALA A 84 -10.86 -11.86 -9.00
N THR A 85 -10.83 -10.57 -9.36
CA THR A 85 -11.35 -10.08 -10.65
C THR A 85 -10.62 -10.70 -11.84
N ASN A 86 -9.29 -10.81 -11.79
CA ASN A 86 -8.50 -11.39 -12.87
C ASN A 86 -8.79 -12.88 -13.07
N VAL A 87 -8.98 -13.65 -12.00
CA VAL A 87 -9.37 -15.06 -12.07
C VAL A 87 -10.73 -15.20 -12.78
N LYS A 88 -11.73 -14.42 -12.36
CA LYS A 88 -13.05 -14.44 -13.00
C LYS A 88 -12.97 -14.08 -14.49
N LYS A 89 -12.24 -13.00 -14.82
CA LYS A 89 -12.07 -12.55 -16.20
C LYS A 89 -11.34 -13.58 -17.06
N TYR A 90 -10.36 -14.29 -16.49
CA TYR A 90 -9.67 -15.37 -17.17
C TYR A 90 -10.62 -16.51 -17.55
N GLU A 91 -11.51 -16.92 -16.66
CA GLU A 91 -12.52 -17.96 -16.94
C GLU A 91 -13.48 -17.54 -18.06
N GLU A 92 -13.97 -16.30 -18.01
CA GLU A 92 -14.83 -15.72 -19.06
C GLU A 92 -14.12 -15.73 -20.42
N LEU A 93 -12.87 -15.28 -20.47
CA LEU A 93 -12.05 -15.27 -21.68
C LEU A 93 -11.77 -16.68 -22.21
N LEU A 94 -11.59 -17.66 -21.33
CA LEU A 94 -11.37 -19.05 -21.72
C LEU A 94 -12.62 -19.66 -22.38
N GLN A 95 -13.80 -19.36 -21.84
CA GLN A 95 -15.08 -19.78 -22.44
C GLN A 95 -15.29 -19.10 -23.80
N GLU A 96 -15.01 -17.80 -23.90
CA GLU A 96 -15.12 -17.06 -25.16
C GLU A 96 -14.16 -17.61 -26.22
N LYS A 97 -12.90 -17.86 -25.86
CA LYS A 97 -11.92 -18.52 -26.73
C LYS A 97 -12.46 -19.85 -27.27
N GLN A 98 -13.02 -20.70 -26.42
CA GLN A 98 -13.54 -22.00 -26.86
C GLN A 98 -14.73 -21.86 -27.83
N LYS A 99 -15.63 -20.91 -27.56
CA LYS A 99 -16.75 -20.59 -28.47
C LYS A 99 -16.22 -20.13 -29.84
N LEU A 100 -15.26 -19.22 -29.87
CA LEU A 100 -14.66 -18.71 -31.10
C LEU A 100 -13.94 -19.80 -31.91
N ILE A 101 -13.23 -20.72 -31.24
CA ILE A 101 -12.60 -21.87 -31.90
C ILE A 101 -13.65 -22.77 -32.54
N SER A 102 -14.75 -23.08 -31.82
CA SER A 102 -15.81 -23.94 -32.34
C SER A 102 -16.55 -23.33 -33.55
N LEU A 103 -16.79 -22.01 -33.52
CA LEU A 103 -17.38 -21.29 -34.65
C LEU A 103 -16.47 -21.32 -35.88
N LYS A 104 -15.16 -21.09 -35.69
CA LYS A 104 -14.17 -21.14 -36.77
C LYS A 104 -14.06 -22.53 -37.40
N SER A 105 -14.26 -23.61 -36.64
CA SER A 105 -14.23 -24.98 -37.19
C SER A 105 -15.48 -25.38 -37.98
N CYS A 106 -16.57 -24.61 -37.89
CA CYS A 106 -17.82 -24.84 -38.62
C CYS A 106 -18.01 -23.95 -39.86
N SER A 107 -17.14 -22.95 -40.08
CA SER A 107 -17.04 -22.19 -41.34
C SER A 107 -15.96 -22.77 -42.24
#